data_AF-A0A944KC26-F1
#
_entry.id   AF-A0A944KC26-F1
#
_cell.length_a   1.000
_cell.length_b   1.000
_cell.length_c   1.000
_cell.angle_alpha   90.00
_cell.angle_beta   90.00
_cell.angle_gamma   90.00
#
_symmetry.space_group_name_H-M   'P 1'
#
loop_
_entity.id
_entity.type
_entity.pdbx_description
1 polymer ?
#
loop_
_entity_poly.entity_id
_entity_poly.type
_entity_poly.pdbx_seq_one_letter_code
_entity_poly.pdbx_strand_id
1 'polypeptide(L)'
;MTTLRNSISGAALTSVLVLTAVTPALADSARAAEPLAPQATKAQKLSKMKSVTAESAASQDRWFAALGKRNTPSIKKYRFTWDTDSCSWAPDKLPGGYDLKFPCWRHDFGYRNYKRIIGAPAFRRDHKKRVDKAFLHDMNRVCDKFVWADPFTPAQRKELKANCKKTAKKYYSTVRSFN
;
A
#
# COMPACT_ATOMS: atom_id res chain seq x y z
N MET A 1 54.49 -11.38 37.21
CA MET A 1 53.85 -11.83 38.46
C MET A 1 52.36 -12.01 38.19
N THR A 2 51.67 -13.13 38.38
CA THR A 2 52.03 -14.55 38.51
C THR A 2 50.73 -15.25 38.13
N THR A 3 50.79 -16.11 37.13
CA THR A 3 49.75 -17.07 36.77
C THR A 3 49.54 -18.05 37.92
N LEU A 4 48.30 -18.36 38.31
CA LEU A 4 48.03 -19.48 39.21
C LEU A 4 46.94 -20.38 38.64
N ARG A 5 47.32 -21.66 38.65
CA ARG A 5 46.78 -22.81 37.93
C ARG A 5 45.70 -23.51 38.75
N ASN A 6 44.86 -24.22 38.01
CA ASN A 6 43.89 -25.24 38.41
C ASN A 6 44.28 -26.10 39.61
N SER A 7 43.26 -26.55 40.34
CA SER A 7 43.20 -27.91 40.88
C SER A 7 41.77 -28.43 40.81
N ILE A 8 41.64 -29.59 40.16
CA ILE A 8 40.41 -30.37 39.99
C ILE A 8 40.31 -31.30 41.20
N SER A 9 39.15 -31.33 41.86
CA SER A 9 38.80 -32.40 42.79
C SER A 9 37.53 -33.06 42.25
N GLY A 10 37.70 -34.30 41.78
CA GLY A 10 36.61 -35.16 41.37
C GLY A 10 35.80 -35.60 42.59
N ALA A 11 34.48 -35.47 42.49
CA ALA A 11 33.54 -36.15 43.38
C ALA A 11 32.67 -37.05 42.50
N ALA A 12 32.81 -38.36 42.71
CA ALA A 12 31.97 -39.38 42.12
C ALA A 12 30.55 -39.22 42.68
N LEU A 13 29.59 -38.83 41.83
CA LEU A 13 28.18 -38.83 42.18
C LEU A 13 27.56 -40.14 41.71
N THR A 14 27.25 -40.99 42.67
CA THR A 14 26.44 -42.20 42.52
C THR A 14 25.04 -41.82 42.04
N SER A 15 24.71 -42.21 40.81
CA SER A 15 23.36 -42.06 40.23
C SER A 15 22.37 -42.99 40.94
N VAL A 16 21.52 -42.43 41.79
CA VAL A 16 20.30 -43.10 42.27
C VAL A 16 19.19 -42.74 41.30
N LEU A 17 18.76 -43.69 40.47
CA LEU A 17 17.60 -43.55 39.59
C LEU A 17 16.32 -43.71 40.44
N VAL A 18 15.73 -42.60 40.86
CA VAL A 18 14.37 -42.61 41.42
C VAL A 18 13.40 -42.53 40.24
N LEU A 19 12.72 -43.64 39.92
CA LEU A 19 11.57 -43.61 39.01
C LEU A 19 10.39 -42.95 39.72
N THR A 20 10.27 -41.63 39.59
CA THR A 20 8.99 -40.96 39.81
C THR A 20 8.11 -41.19 38.59
N ALA A 21 7.00 -41.89 38.74
CA ALA A 21 5.95 -41.97 37.73
C ALA A 21 5.37 -40.56 37.52
N VAL A 22 5.89 -39.84 36.53
CA VAL A 22 5.33 -38.56 36.09
C VAL A 22 4.10 -38.89 35.27
N THR A 23 2.92 -38.72 35.86
CA THR A 23 1.69 -38.63 35.07
C THR A 23 1.85 -37.47 34.09
N PRO A 24 1.72 -37.67 32.77
CA PRO A 24 1.72 -36.53 31.85
C PRO A 24 0.49 -35.70 32.17
N ALA A 25 0.68 -34.56 32.85
CA ALA A 25 -0.32 -33.52 32.89
C ALA A 25 -0.54 -33.13 31.43
N LEU A 26 -1.73 -33.44 30.91
CA LEU A 26 -2.21 -32.89 29.65
C LEU A 26 -2.25 -31.38 29.85
N ALA A 27 -1.17 -30.71 29.45
CA ALA A 27 -1.15 -29.26 29.30
C ALA A 27 -2.12 -28.96 28.17
N ASP A 28 -3.38 -28.73 28.55
CA ASP A 28 -4.41 -28.23 27.67
C ASP A 28 -3.94 -26.85 27.20
N SER A 29 -3.20 -26.87 26.10
CA SER A 29 -2.70 -25.69 25.42
C SER A 29 -3.89 -25.10 24.68
N ALA A 30 -4.89 -24.63 25.44
CA ALA A 30 -5.92 -23.75 24.96
C ALA A 30 -5.21 -22.47 24.51
N ARG A 31 -4.76 -22.47 23.25
CA ARG A 31 -4.29 -21.27 22.58
C ARG A 31 -5.48 -20.34 22.53
N ALA A 32 -5.56 -19.43 23.51
CA ALA A 32 -6.53 -18.35 23.51
C ALA A 32 -6.47 -17.71 22.12
N ALA A 33 -7.57 -17.82 21.38
CA ALA A 33 -7.69 -17.15 20.10
C ALA A 33 -7.45 -15.67 20.36
N GLU A 34 -6.37 -15.11 19.81
CA GLU A 34 -6.14 -13.67 19.90
C GLU A 34 -7.39 -12.98 19.35
N PRO A 35 -7.97 -12.00 20.07
CA PRO A 35 -9.12 -11.27 19.58
C PRO A 35 -8.77 -10.70 18.20
N LEU A 36 -9.49 -11.14 17.16
CA LEU A 36 -9.37 -10.56 15.83
C LEU A 36 -9.60 -9.06 15.98
N ALA A 37 -8.57 -8.26 15.72
CA ALA A 37 -8.66 -6.81 15.81
C ALA A 37 -9.92 -6.33 15.07
N PRO A 38 -10.78 -5.50 15.71
CA PRO A 38 -12.08 -5.15 15.15
C PRO A 38 -11.91 -4.52 13.76
N GLN A 39 -12.67 -5.05 12.80
CA GLN A 39 -12.66 -4.53 11.43
C GLN A 39 -13.19 -3.08 11.43
N ALA A 40 -12.64 -2.26 10.54
CA ALA A 40 -13.08 -0.87 10.43
C ALA A 40 -14.56 -0.78 10.00
N THR A 41 -15.31 0.11 10.62
CA THR A 41 -16.70 0.39 10.25
C THR A 41 -16.78 1.04 8.86
N LYS A 42 -17.98 1.05 8.26
CA LYS A 42 -18.22 1.73 6.96
C LYS A 42 -17.81 3.20 7.01
N ALA A 43 -18.14 3.92 8.08
CA ALA A 43 -17.78 5.32 8.27
C ALA A 43 -16.26 5.52 8.37
N GLN A 44 -15.57 4.66 9.13
CA GLN A 44 -14.10 4.70 9.24
C GLN A 44 -13.42 4.42 7.89
N LYS A 45 -13.92 3.44 7.12
CA LYS A 45 -13.44 3.14 5.76
C LYS A 45 -13.62 4.36 4.84
N LEU A 46 -14.78 5.00 4.86
CA LEU A 46 -15.05 6.19 4.04
C LEU A 46 -14.19 7.39 4.45
N SER A 47 -13.99 7.63 5.75
CA SER A 47 -13.10 8.68 6.23
C SER A 47 -11.67 8.45 5.72
N LYS A 48 -11.15 7.22 5.86
CA LYS A 48 -9.83 6.85 5.34
C LYS A 48 -9.76 7.01 3.82
N MET A 49 -10.75 6.54 3.07
CA MET A 49 -10.85 6.73 1.61
C MET A 49 -10.77 8.21 1.23
N LYS A 50 -11.56 9.08 1.86
CA LYS A 50 -11.54 10.54 1.60
C LYS A 50 -10.15 11.13 1.83
N SER A 51 -9.45 10.70 2.88
CA SER A 51 -8.09 11.20 3.19
C SER A 51 -7.01 10.82 2.16
N VAL A 52 -7.20 9.72 1.42
CA VAL A 52 -6.21 9.19 0.45
C VAL A 52 -6.62 9.38 -1.01
N THR A 53 -7.83 9.90 -1.28
CA THR A 53 -8.37 10.13 -2.63
C THR A 53 -8.67 11.60 -2.93
N ALA A 54 -8.10 12.54 -2.17
CA ALA A 54 -8.22 13.96 -2.49
C ALA A 54 -7.25 14.39 -3.61
N GLU A 55 -7.61 15.50 -4.25
CA GLU A 55 -6.86 16.19 -5.31
C GLU A 55 -5.73 17.03 -4.68
N SER A 56 -4.74 16.37 -4.06
CA SER A 56 -3.58 17.04 -3.48
C SER A 56 -2.38 16.12 -3.32
N ALA A 57 -1.17 16.70 -3.34
CA ALA A 57 0.08 15.96 -3.11
C ALA A 57 0.07 15.24 -1.76
N ALA A 58 -0.35 15.92 -0.68
CA ALA A 58 -0.47 15.32 0.64
C ALA A 58 -1.43 14.11 0.67
N SER A 59 -2.49 14.10 -0.15
CA SER A 59 -3.36 12.92 -0.28
C SER A 59 -2.68 11.77 -1.00
N GLN A 60 -1.88 12.07 -2.02
CA GLN A 60 -1.11 11.07 -2.74
C GLN A 60 -0.03 10.46 -1.83
N ASP A 61 0.66 11.28 -1.03
CA ASP A 61 1.68 10.80 -0.08
C ASP A 61 1.05 9.91 1.00
N ARG A 62 -0.13 10.27 1.52
CA ARG A 62 -0.89 9.40 2.44
C ARG A 62 -1.33 8.10 1.78
N TRP A 63 -1.64 8.11 0.48
CA TRP A 63 -1.96 6.89 -0.25
C TRP A 63 -0.74 5.99 -0.40
N PHE A 64 0.42 6.54 -0.78
CA PHE A 64 1.68 5.78 -0.84
C PHE A 64 2.09 5.21 0.53
N ALA A 65 1.96 6.00 1.60
CA ALA A 65 2.20 5.53 2.96
C ALA A 65 1.26 4.37 3.35
N ALA A 66 -0.01 4.43 2.95
CA ALA A 66 -0.96 3.34 3.17
C ALA A 66 -0.63 2.11 2.33
N LEU A 67 -0.20 2.29 1.07
CA LEU A 67 0.21 1.22 0.17
C LEU A 67 1.46 0.49 0.70
N GLY A 68 2.45 1.22 1.21
CA GLY A 68 3.65 0.64 1.82
C GLY A 68 3.36 -0.11 3.12
N LYS A 69 2.31 0.28 3.86
CA LYS A 69 1.87 -0.37 5.10
C LYS A 69 0.70 -1.34 4.91
N ARG A 70 0.36 -1.71 3.67
CA ARG A 70 -0.88 -2.46 3.34
C ARG A 70 -1.05 -3.79 4.07
N ASN A 71 0.06 -4.44 4.44
CA ASN A 71 0.08 -5.72 5.14
C ASN A 71 0.12 -5.59 6.67
N THR A 72 0.21 -4.38 7.22
CA THR A 72 0.24 -4.15 8.67
C THR A 72 -1.18 -4.13 9.26
N PRO A 73 -1.37 -4.44 10.55
CA PRO A 73 -2.68 -4.34 11.21
C PRO A 73 -3.34 -2.96 11.05
N SER A 74 -2.53 -1.90 11.02
CA SER A 74 -3.00 -0.51 10.87
C SER A 74 -3.79 -0.25 9.57
N ILE A 75 -3.51 -1.01 8.50
CA ILE A 75 -4.19 -0.90 7.21
C ILE A 75 -5.09 -2.12 6.93
N LYS A 76 -4.67 -3.34 7.30
CA LYS A 76 -5.45 -4.58 7.09
C LYS A 76 -6.86 -4.50 7.66
N LYS A 77 -7.07 -3.79 8.78
CA LYS A 77 -8.40 -3.59 9.39
C LYS A 77 -9.44 -2.97 8.44
N TYR A 78 -9.02 -2.21 7.43
CA TYR A 78 -9.91 -1.63 6.42
C TYR A 78 -10.30 -2.62 5.31
N ARG A 79 -9.55 -3.72 5.16
CA ARG A 79 -9.73 -4.74 4.12
C ARG A 79 -9.82 -4.14 2.71
N PHE A 80 -9.06 -3.08 2.41
CA PHE A 80 -9.07 -2.46 1.09
C PHE A 80 -8.56 -3.41 0.01
N THR A 81 -9.11 -3.28 -1.19
CA THR A 81 -8.62 -3.93 -2.41
C THR A 81 -7.45 -3.10 -2.93
N TRP A 82 -6.28 -3.71 -3.04
CA TRP A 82 -5.08 -3.08 -3.55
C TRP A 82 -4.73 -3.52 -4.98
N ASP A 83 -5.47 -4.47 -5.55
CA ASP A 83 -5.23 -4.96 -6.90
C ASP A 83 -5.45 -3.85 -7.93
N THR A 84 -4.61 -3.85 -8.97
CA THR A 84 -4.64 -2.90 -10.08
C THR A 84 -4.20 -3.59 -11.36
N ASP A 85 -4.80 -3.19 -12.46
CA ASP A 85 -4.37 -3.48 -13.83
C ASP A 85 -3.66 -2.27 -14.45
N SER A 86 -3.19 -1.34 -13.60
CA SER A 86 -2.52 -0.11 -13.97
C SER A 86 -3.34 0.69 -14.99
N CYS A 87 -2.77 1.19 -16.07
CA CYS A 87 -3.52 1.99 -17.04
C CYS A 87 -4.32 1.16 -18.05
N SER A 88 -4.65 -0.12 -17.77
CA SER A 88 -5.57 -1.06 -18.47
C SER A 88 -5.72 -0.92 -20.00
N TRP A 89 -6.35 0.15 -20.47
CA TRP A 89 -6.64 0.44 -21.88
C TRP A 89 -5.70 1.48 -22.50
N ALA A 90 -4.62 1.82 -21.81
CA ALA A 90 -3.72 2.89 -22.19
C ALA A 90 -2.28 2.62 -21.70
N PRO A 91 -1.25 3.18 -22.37
CA PRO A 91 0.14 2.96 -21.97
C PRO A 91 0.49 3.50 -20.57
N ASP A 92 1.08 2.65 -19.72
CA ASP A 92 1.66 3.09 -18.45
C ASP A 92 2.86 4.03 -18.66
N LYS A 93 3.70 3.73 -19.64
CA LYS A 93 4.94 4.46 -19.93
C LYS A 93 4.76 5.36 -21.14
N LEU A 94 5.19 6.61 -21.01
CA LEU A 94 5.17 7.59 -22.11
C LEU A 94 6.61 7.96 -22.53
N PRO A 95 6.79 8.47 -23.76
CA PRO A 95 8.08 9.01 -24.20
C PRO A 95 8.65 10.01 -23.21
N GLY A 96 9.97 9.97 -22.99
CA GLY A 96 10.62 10.83 -22.00
C GLY A 96 10.71 10.24 -20.59
N GLY A 97 10.41 8.95 -20.42
CA GLY A 97 10.60 8.24 -19.15
C GLY A 97 9.46 8.45 -18.13
N TYR A 98 8.34 9.05 -18.53
CA TYR A 98 7.20 9.21 -17.64
C TYR A 98 6.50 7.87 -17.40
N ASP A 99 6.22 7.58 -16.13
CA ASP A 99 5.52 6.37 -15.69
C ASP A 99 4.22 6.76 -14.95
N LEU A 100 3.08 6.43 -15.56
CA LEU A 100 1.73 6.69 -15.07
C LEU A 100 1.13 5.54 -14.26
N LYS A 101 1.89 4.47 -14.00
CA LYS A 101 1.43 3.29 -13.26
C LYS A 101 0.83 3.65 -11.91
N PHE A 102 1.51 4.47 -11.12
CA PHE A 102 1.02 4.84 -9.79
C PHE A 102 -0.20 5.78 -9.79
N PRO A 103 -0.28 6.81 -10.66
CA PRO A 103 -1.53 7.52 -10.89
C PRO A 103 -2.71 6.58 -11.20
N CYS A 104 -2.53 5.62 -12.12
CA CYS A 104 -3.56 4.64 -12.47
C CYS A 104 -3.90 3.72 -11.29
N TRP A 105 -2.90 3.25 -10.53
CA TRP A 105 -3.12 2.43 -9.34
C TRP A 105 -3.94 3.17 -8.27
N ARG A 106 -3.66 4.44 -7.99
CA ARG A 106 -4.47 5.21 -7.03
C ARG A 106 -5.90 5.43 -7.53
N HIS A 107 -6.09 5.59 -8.84
CA HIS A 107 -7.41 5.70 -9.47
C HIS A 107 -8.22 4.41 -9.29
N ASP A 108 -7.64 3.25 -9.61
CA ASP A 108 -8.22 1.92 -9.41
C ASP A 108 -8.59 1.68 -7.95
N PHE A 109 -7.65 1.99 -7.05
CA PHE A 109 -7.87 1.89 -5.61
C PHE A 109 -9.11 2.68 -5.20
N GLY A 110 -9.25 3.91 -5.69
CA GLY A 110 -10.41 4.76 -5.47
C GLY A 110 -11.70 4.10 -5.96
N TYR A 111 -11.74 3.73 -7.24
CA TYR A 111 -12.90 3.13 -7.89
C TYR A 111 -13.37 1.84 -7.19
N ARG A 112 -12.47 0.87 -7.04
CA ARG A 112 -12.77 -0.46 -6.50
C ARG A 112 -13.27 -0.37 -5.06
N ASN A 113 -12.62 0.44 -4.22
CA ASN A 113 -12.98 0.52 -2.81
C ASN A 113 -14.25 1.35 -2.58
N TYR A 114 -14.44 2.49 -3.25
CA TYR A 114 -15.72 3.20 -3.09
C TYR A 114 -16.89 2.35 -3.57
N LYS A 115 -16.80 1.72 -4.76
CA LYS A 115 -17.87 0.83 -5.26
C LYS A 115 -18.19 -0.29 -4.26
N ARG A 116 -17.18 -0.90 -3.63
CA ARG A 116 -17.40 -1.96 -2.63
C ARG A 116 -17.96 -1.46 -1.30
N ILE A 117 -17.67 -0.23 -0.87
CA ILE A 117 -18.12 0.30 0.43
C ILE A 117 -19.52 0.90 0.35
N ILE A 118 -19.85 1.60 -0.75
CA ILE A 118 -21.10 2.38 -0.89
C ILE A 118 -21.93 2.02 -2.12
N GLY A 119 -21.49 1.09 -2.96
CA GLY A 119 -22.17 0.75 -4.21
C GLY A 119 -21.79 1.68 -5.37
N ALA A 120 -21.94 1.18 -6.59
CA ALA A 120 -21.60 1.92 -7.80
C ALA A 120 -22.43 3.21 -8.01
N PRO A 121 -23.76 3.24 -7.76
CA PRO A 121 -24.55 4.46 -7.93
C PRO A 121 -24.10 5.61 -7.01
N ALA A 122 -23.90 5.33 -5.72
CA ALA A 122 -23.43 6.34 -4.75
C ALA A 122 -22.00 6.79 -5.05
N PHE A 123 -21.12 5.87 -5.46
CA PHE A 123 -19.78 6.23 -5.92
C PHE A 123 -19.84 7.21 -7.10
N ARG A 124 -20.63 6.91 -8.13
CA ARG A 124 -20.78 7.75 -9.33
C ARG A 124 -21.23 9.16 -8.98
N ARG A 125 -22.24 9.28 -8.12
CA ARG A 125 -22.82 10.56 -7.68
C ARG A 125 -21.87 11.37 -6.81
N ASP A 126 -21.27 10.75 -5.79
CA ASP A 126 -20.68 11.50 -4.66
C ASP A 126 -19.14 11.54 -4.68
N HIS A 127 -18.48 10.56 -5.32
CA HIS A 127 -17.05 10.33 -5.14
C HIS A 127 -16.25 10.18 -6.44
N LYS A 128 -16.87 9.81 -7.56
CA LYS A 128 -16.20 9.59 -8.84
C LYS A 128 -15.43 10.83 -9.31
N LYS A 129 -16.07 11.99 -9.32
CA LYS A 129 -15.43 13.27 -9.72
C LYS A 129 -14.17 13.58 -8.91
N ARG A 130 -14.18 13.25 -7.61
CA ARG A 130 -13.01 13.42 -6.72
C ARG A 130 -11.87 12.49 -7.11
N VAL A 131 -12.15 11.21 -7.35
CA VAL A 131 -11.13 10.22 -7.74
C VAL A 131 -10.55 10.56 -9.12
N ASP A 132 -11.39 10.96 -10.07
CA ASP A 132 -10.95 11.37 -11.41
C ASP A 132 -10.05 12.63 -11.36
N LYS A 133 -10.40 13.62 -10.52
CA LYS A 133 -9.57 14.81 -10.31
C LYS A 133 -8.22 14.49 -9.67
N ALA A 134 -8.23 13.63 -8.64
CA ALA A 134 -7.04 13.11 -8.00
C ALA A 134 -6.11 12.40 -9.01
N PHE A 135 -6.68 11.63 -9.94
CA PHE A 135 -5.94 10.98 -11.02
C PHE A 135 -5.28 11.96 -11.98
N LEU A 136 -6.01 12.97 -12.46
CA LEU A 136 -5.44 14.03 -13.31
C LEU A 136 -4.30 14.78 -12.60
N HIS A 137 -4.53 15.14 -11.33
CA HIS A 137 -3.53 15.80 -10.49
C HIS A 137 -2.25 14.95 -10.40
N ASP A 138 -2.36 13.65 -10.17
CA ASP A 138 -1.21 12.77 -10.01
C ASP A 138 -0.44 12.57 -11.31
N MET A 139 -1.12 12.42 -12.44
CA MET A 139 -0.47 12.36 -13.75
C MET A 139 0.27 13.67 -14.04
N ASN A 140 -0.32 14.82 -13.72
CA ASN A 140 0.37 16.11 -13.88
C ASN A 140 1.62 16.20 -13.00
N ARG A 141 1.58 15.67 -11.77
CA ARG A 141 2.78 15.58 -10.92
C ARG A 141 3.86 14.70 -11.53
N VAL A 142 3.50 13.59 -12.20
CA VAL A 142 4.46 12.80 -12.96
C VAL A 142 5.07 13.63 -14.10
N CYS A 143 4.23 14.33 -14.88
CA CYS A 143 4.69 15.17 -15.98
C CYS A 143 5.54 16.37 -15.54
N ASP A 144 5.40 16.82 -14.28
CA ASP A 144 6.20 17.90 -13.73
C ASP A 144 7.53 17.44 -13.12
N LYS A 145 7.72 16.12 -12.93
CA LYS A 145 9.02 15.56 -12.52
C LYS A 145 9.98 15.55 -13.70
N PHE A 146 11.21 15.98 -13.45
CA PHE A 146 12.31 15.86 -14.40
C PHE A 146 12.87 14.44 -14.36
N VAL A 147 12.33 13.56 -15.18
CA VAL A 147 12.82 12.17 -15.37
C VAL A 147 13.61 12.08 -16.67
N TRP A 148 14.66 12.90 -16.81
CA TRP A 148 15.49 12.93 -18.00
C TRP A 148 16.86 12.33 -17.68
N ALA A 149 17.06 11.06 -17.99
CA ALA A 149 18.40 10.62 -18.36
C ALA A 149 18.70 11.23 -19.74
N ASP A 150 19.89 11.79 -19.94
CA ASP A 150 20.33 12.27 -21.26
C ASP A 150 20.18 11.14 -22.30
N PRO A 151 19.64 11.42 -23.50
CA PRO A 151 20.03 12.56 -24.34
C PRO A 151 18.85 13.37 -24.91
N PHE A 152 18.25 14.28 -24.12
CA PHE A 152 17.21 15.19 -24.62
C PHE A 152 17.57 16.67 -24.44
N THR A 153 17.54 17.42 -25.53
CA THR A 153 17.69 18.88 -25.52
C THR A 153 16.58 19.55 -24.68
N PRO A 154 16.80 20.77 -24.18
CA PRO A 154 15.74 21.51 -23.45
C PRO A 154 14.43 21.65 -24.24
N ALA A 155 14.50 21.84 -25.56
CA ALA A 155 13.33 21.93 -26.43
C ALA A 155 12.55 20.60 -26.47
N GLN A 156 13.25 19.48 -26.69
CA GLN A 156 12.64 18.15 -26.65
C GLN A 156 12.01 17.84 -25.29
N ARG A 157 12.68 18.19 -24.18
CA ARG A 157 12.13 18.02 -22.83
C ARG A 157 10.84 18.82 -22.61
N LYS A 158 10.79 20.06 -23.12
CA LYS A 158 9.57 20.90 -23.07
C LYS A 158 8.42 20.26 -23.85
N GLU A 159 8.70 19.74 -25.05
CA GLU A 159 7.70 19.07 -25.87
C GLU A 159 7.21 17.77 -25.24
N LEU A 160 8.12 16.92 -24.77
CA LEU A 160 7.79 15.66 -24.08
C LEU A 160 6.93 15.91 -22.84
N LYS A 161 7.25 16.97 -22.06
CA LYS A 161 6.42 17.42 -20.94
C LYS A 161 5.02 17.87 -21.37
N ALA A 162 4.92 18.65 -22.45
CA ALA A 162 3.63 19.08 -23.00
C ALA A 162 2.80 17.88 -23.47
N ASN A 163 3.42 16.92 -24.13
CA ASN A 163 2.79 15.67 -24.57
C ASN A 163 2.32 14.81 -23.39
N CYS A 164 3.12 14.69 -22.33
CA CYS A 164 2.69 14.03 -21.09
C CYS A 164 1.42 14.67 -20.52
N LYS A 165 1.38 16.01 -20.39
CA LYS A 165 0.18 16.72 -19.88
C LYS A 165 -1.02 16.58 -20.81
N LYS A 166 -0.81 16.55 -22.13
CA LYS A 166 -1.88 16.29 -23.12
C LYS A 166 -2.46 14.89 -22.95
N THR A 167 -1.61 13.88 -22.79
CA THR A 167 -2.04 12.50 -22.51
C THR A 167 -2.78 12.39 -21.17
N ALA A 168 -2.29 13.04 -20.12
CA ALA A 168 -2.98 13.08 -18.82
C ALA A 168 -4.41 13.65 -18.93
N LYS A 169 -4.60 14.73 -19.69
CA LYS A 169 -5.93 15.29 -19.97
C LYS A 169 -6.81 14.31 -20.76
N LYS A 170 -6.25 13.60 -21.74
CA LYS A 170 -6.99 12.57 -22.50
C LYS A 170 -7.47 11.44 -21.58
N TYR A 171 -6.59 10.93 -20.72
CA TYR A 171 -6.93 9.85 -19.78
C TYR A 171 -8.03 10.29 -18.82
N TYR A 172 -7.89 11.50 -18.26
CA TYR A 172 -8.93 12.10 -17.43
C TYR A 172 -10.27 12.18 -18.17
N SER A 173 -10.28 12.72 -19.38
CA SER A 173 -11.51 12.85 -20.19
C SER A 173 -12.18 11.49 -20.43
N THR A 174 -11.40 10.46 -20.76
CA THR A 174 -11.91 9.10 -20.97
C THR A 174 -12.52 8.53 -19.69
N VAL A 175 -11.85 8.63 -18.54
CA VAL A 175 -12.43 8.09 -17.30
C VAL A 175 -13.67 8.88 -16.87
N ARG A 176 -13.74 10.17 -17.19
CA ARG A 176 -14.91 11.03 -16.94
C ARG A 176 -16.13 10.63 -17.78
N SER A 177 -15.95 10.10 -18.99
CA SER A 177 -17.06 9.73 -19.88
C SER A 177 -17.71 8.39 -19.53
N PHE A 178 -17.04 7.52 -18.76
CA PHE A 178 -17.67 6.29 -18.26
C PHE A 178 -18.71 6.59 -17.19
N ASN A 179 -19.89 5.96 -17.31
CA ASN A 179 -20.98 6.03 -16.32
C ASN A 179 -20.75 5.06 -15.15
#